data_AF-A0A931W645-F1
#
_entry.id   AF-A0A931W645-F1
#
_cell.length_a   1.000
_cell.length_b   1.000
_cell.length_c   1.000
_cell.angle_alpha   90.00
_cell.angle_beta   90.00
_cell.angle_gamma   90.00
#
_symmetry.space_group_name_H-M   'P 1'
#
loop_
_entity.id
_entity.type
_entity.pdbx_description
1 polymer ?
#
loop_
_entity_poly.entity_id
_entity_poly.type
_entity_poly.pdbx_seq_one_letter_code
_entity_poly.pdbx_strand_id
1 'polypeptide(L)' 'MKLFSRKQNQADTYKVGATVPEDGLYICVPCGNKQYLKAGERFGSCLKCLGKDWRLFRRGLELWEKIHEKK' A
#
# COMPACT_ATOMS: atom_id res chain seq x y z
N MET A 1 25.72 -15.99 22.34
CA MET A 1 24.27 -15.76 22.09
C MET A 1 24.15 -14.46 21.28
N LYS A 2 23.94 -14.53 19.96
CA LYS A 2 23.80 -13.33 19.11
C LYS A 2 22.31 -12.98 19.02
N LEU A 3 21.98 -11.79 19.53
CA LEU A 3 20.66 -11.18 19.47
C LEU A 3 20.20 -11.10 18.01
N PHE A 4 19.14 -11.82 17.68
CA PHE A 4 18.41 -11.64 16.43
C PHE A 4 17.71 -10.28 16.52
N SER A 5 18.37 -9.22 16.02
CA SER A 5 17.68 -7.99 15.64
C SER A 5 16.66 -8.33 14.56
N ARG A 6 15.43 -8.66 14.98
CA ARG A 6 14.25 -8.61 14.12
C ARG A 6 14.09 -7.15 13.72
N LYS A 7 14.74 -6.74 12.64
CA LYS A 7 14.28 -5.58 11.86
C LYS A 7 12.87 -5.96 11.41
N GLN A 8 11.88 -5.56 12.20
CA GLN A 8 10.51 -5.45 11.74
C GLN A 8 10.55 -4.40 10.64
N ASN A 9 10.76 -4.86 9.41
CA ASN A 9 10.44 -4.12 8.22
C ASN A 9 8.91 -4.13 8.19
N GLN A 10 8.31 -3.25 8.99
CA GLN A 10 6.87 -3.07 9.06
C GLN A 10 6.49 -2.49 7.70
N ALA A 11 6.15 -3.37 6.77
CA ALA A 11 5.51 -2.99 5.54
C ALA A 11 4.11 -2.51 5.94
N ASP A 12 4.03 -1.22 6.31
CA ASP A 12 2.76 -0.61 6.67
C ASP A 12 1.86 -0.67 5.44
N THR A 13 0.85 -1.54 5.55
CA THR A 13 -0.20 -1.69 4.56
C THR A 13 -1.40 -0.86 5.01
N TYR A 14 -1.74 0.13 4.21
CA TYR A 14 -2.78 1.10 4.48
C TYR A 14 -4.06 0.74 3.72
N LYS A 15 -5.20 0.80 4.41
CA LYS A 15 -6.50 0.56 3.78
C LYS A 15 -6.94 1.78 2.98
N VAL A 16 -7.73 1.54 1.93
CA VAL A 16 -8.47 2.62 1.26
C VAL A 16 -9.31 3.40 2.25
N GLY A 17 -9.28 4.72 2.13
CA GLY A 17 -9.91 5.66 3.04
C GLY A 17 -9.07 6.05 4.26
N ALA A 18 -7.98 5.32 4.56
CA ALA A 18 -7.05 5.74 5.60
C ALA A 18 -6.30 7.01 5.20
N THR A 19 -5.84 7.75 6.20
CA THR A 19 -5.01 8.95 5.99
C THR A 19 -3.58 8.53 5.69
N VAL A 20 -2.98 9.17 4.69
CA VAL A 20 -1.59 8.97 4.30
C VAL A 20 -0.70 9.58 5.39
N PRO A 21 0.18 8.79 6.04
CA PRO A 21 0.99 9.31 7.15
C PRO A 21 2.13 10.21 6.68
N GLU A 22 2.73 9.87 5.54
CA GLU A 22 3.93 10.53 5.01
C GLU A 22 3.83 10.67 3.50
N ASP A 23 4.43 11.71 2.94
CA ASP A 23 4.58 11.81 1.49
C ASP A 23 5.50 10.70 0.96
N GLY A 24 5.17 10.21 -0.24
CA GLY A 24 5.95 9.15 -0.86
C GLY A 24 5.21 8.42 -1.95
N LEU A 25 5.92 7.45 -2.55
CA LEU A 25 5.35 6.56 -3.55
C LEU A 25 4.71 5.37 -2.85
N TYR A 26 3.44 5.11 -3.15
CA TYR A 26 2.69 3.98 -2.64
C TYR A 26 2.27 3.06 -3.79
N ILE A 27 2.15 1.77 -3.51
CA ILE A 27 1.71 0.75 -4.46
C ILE A 27 0.46 0.04 -3.97
N CYS A 28 -0.52 -0.10 -4.84
CA CYS A 28 -1.71 -0.90 -4.59
C CYS A 28 -1.33 -2.38 -4.62
N VAL A 29 -1.42 -3.06 -3.48
CA VAL A 29 -1.07 -4.48 -3.32
C VAL A 29 -1.79 -5.41 -4.31
N PRO A 30 -3.11 -5.30 -4.56
CA PRO A 30 -3.79 -6.26 -5.43
C PRO A 30 -3.51 -6.10 -6.93
N CYS A 31 -2.90 -5.00 -7.38
CA CYS A 31 -2.69 -4.78 -8.81
C CYS A 31 -1.37 -4.12 -9.21
N GLY A 32 -0.53 -3.76 -8.25
CA GLY A 32 0.77 -3.14 -8.49
C GLY A 32 0.73 -1.70 -8.97
N ASN A 33 -0.43 -1.02 -8.94
CA ASN A 33 -0.54 0.37 -9.38
C ASN A 33 0.21 1.31 -8.43
N LYS A 34 1.14 2.11 -8.94
CA LYS A 34 1.96 3.03 -8.15
C LYS A 34 1.42 4.45 -8.23
N GLN A 35 1.33 5.14 -7.10
CA GLN A 35 0.88 6.52 -7.04
C GLN A 35 1.63 7.28 -5.96
N TYR A 36 2.04 8.51 -6.27
CA TYR A 36 2.65 9.39 -5.28
C TYR A 36 1.54 10.06 -4.48
N LEU A 37 1.55 9.88 -3.17
CA LEU A 37 0.55 10.42 -2.24
C LEU A 37 1.24 11.36 -1.26
N LYS A 38 0.53 12.39 -0.83
CA LYS A 38 1.02 13.38 0.15
C LYS A 38 0.49 13.04 1.54
N ALA A 39 1.29 13.33 2.56
CA ALA A 39 0.84 13.25 3.95
C ALA A 39 -0.47 14.04 4.15
N GLY A 40 -1.44 13.46 4.85
CA GLY A 40 -2.75 14.06 5.09
C GLY A 40 -3.80 13.78 4.01
N GLU A 41 -3.41 13.31 2.82
CA GLU A 41 -4.38 12.81 1.82
C GLU A 41 -5.05 11.52 2.29
N ARG A 42 -6.10 11.07 1.60
CA ARG A 42 -6.71 9.76 1.83
C ARG A 42 -6.31 8.78 0.73
N PHE A 43 -6.02 7.54 1.11
CA PHE A 43 -5.80 6.47 0.16
C PHE A 43 -7.06 6.25 -0.68
N GLY A 44 -6.98 6.60 -1.96
CA GLY A 44 -8.08 6.40 -2.91
C GLY A 44 -8.29 4.93 -3.25
N SER A 45 -9.47 4.60 -3.78
CA SER A 45 -9.72 3.24 -4.27
C SER A 45 -8.76 2.93 -5.42
N CYS A 46 -7.95 1.90 -5.23
CA CYS A 46 -7.00 1.48 -6.25
C CYS A 46 -7.57 0.48 -7.24
N LEU A 47 -8.88 0.19 -7.18
CA LEU A 47 -9.57 -0.79 -8.02
C LEU A 47 -9.63 -0.44 -9.50
N LYS A 48 -9.24 0.77 -9.90
CA LYS A 48 -9.23 1.20 -11.30
C LYS A 48 -8.39 0.28 -12.20
N CYS A 49 -7.31 -0.30 -11.66
CA CYS A 49 -6.46 -1.25 -12.38
C CYS A 49 -7.09 -2.64 -12.60
N LEU A 50 -8.04 -3.05 -11.76
CA LEU A 50 -8.66 -4.38 -11.82
C LEU A 50 -9.77 -4.48 -12.89
N GLY A 51 -10.22 -3.36 -13.45
CA GLY A 51 -11.10 -3.31 -14.62
C GLY A 51 -12.25 -4.33 -14.60
N LYS A 52 -12.23 -5.26 -15.56
CA LYS A 52 -13.28 -6.28 -15.78
C LYS A 52 -13.11 -7.55 -14.92
N ASP A 53 -11.98 -7.69 -14.23
CA ASP A 53 -11.63 -8.82 -13.36
C ASP A 53 -12.15 -8.66 -11.92
N TRP A 54 -13.13 -7.77 -11.73
CA TRP A 54 -13.86 -7.58 -10.46
C TRP A 54 -14.40 -8.88 -9.86
N ARG A 55 -14.64 -9.92 -10.67
CA ARG A 55 -15.12 -11.23 -10.21
C ARG A 55 -14.13 -11.97 -9.31
N LEU A 56 -12.84 -11.63 -9.37
CA LEU A 56 -11.81 -12.16 -8.46
C LEU A 56 -11.64 -11.30 -7.20
N PHE A 57 -12.36 -10.16 -7.11
CA PHE A 57 -12.17 -9.19 -6.06
C PHE A 57 -12.90 -9.60 -4.77
N ARG A 58 -12.13 -9.94 -3.73
CA ARG A 58 -12.63 -10.05 -2.35
C ARG A 58 -12.57 -8.68 -1.70
N ARG A 59 -13.71 -8.18 -1.20
CA ARG A 59 -13.81 -6.93 -0.43
C ARG A 59 -12.75 -6.92 0.69
N GLY A 60 -12.02 -5.81 0.82
CA GLY A 60 -11.00 -5.62 1.86
C GLY A 60 -9.55 -5.89 1.43
N LEU A 61 -9.31 -6.22 0.16
CA LEU A 61 -7.96 -6.36 -0.40
C LEU A 61 -7.38 -5.04 -0.96
N GLU A 62 -8.12 -3.93 -0.91
CA GLU A 62 -7.61 -2.61 -1.34
C GLU A 62 -6.63 -2.07 -0.30
N LEU A 63 -5.39 -2.51 -0.43
CA LEU A 63 -4.29 -2.13 0.43
C LEU A 63 -3.26 -1.36 -0.38
N TRP A 64 -2.72 -0.34 0.24
CA TRP A 64 -1.61 0.45 -0.25
C TRP A 64 -0.38 0.16 0.59
N GLU A 65 0.77 -0.02 -0.05
CA GLU A 65 2.04 -0.23 0.63
C GLU A 65 3.01 0.87 0.23
N LYS A 66 3.77 1.42 1.19
CA LYS A 66 4.77 2.45 0.88
C LYS A 66 5.96 1.80 0.19
N ILE A 67 6.33 2.27 -0.99
CA ILE A 67 7.55 1.84 -1.67
C ILE A 67 8.71 2.59 -1.01
N HIS A 68 9.55 1.86 -0.30
CA HIS A 68 10.86 2.33 0.12
C HIS A 68 11.87 1.91 -0.95
N GLU A 69 12.25 2.81 -1.86
CA GLU A 69 13.40 2.58 -2.73
C GLU A 69 14.66 2.44 -1.84
N LYS A 70 15.06 1.20 -1.58
CA LYS A 70 16.40 0.91 -1.08
C LYS A 70 17.35 1.06 -2.25
N LYS A 71 18.05 2.19 -2.27
CA LYS A 71 19.19 2.44 -3.15
C LYS A 71 20.36 1.52 -2.80
#